data_AF-A0A840Q1U2-F1
#
_entry.id   AF-A0A840Q1U2-F1
#
_cell.length_a   1.000
_cell.length_b   1.000
_cell.length_c   1.000
_cell.angle_alpha   90.00
_cell.angle_beta   90.00
_cell.angle_gamma   90.00
#
_symmetry.space_group_name_H-M   'P 1'
#
loop_
_entity.id
_entity.type
_entity.pdbx_description
1 polymer ?
#
loop_
_entity_poly.entity_id
_entity_poly.type
_entity_poly.pdbx_seq_one_letter_code
_entity_poly.pdbx_strand_id
1 'polypeptide(L)'
;MLDNFGVTEDNWREALAPNRGDGYPSAPAAFARSESPRYVGRAVAALAADPDRARWNQQSLSSAQLAREYGFTDIDGTQPDSWNTP
;
A
#
# COMPACT_ATOMS: atom_id res chain seq x y z
N MET A 1 -8.28 -7.88 -8.63
CA MET A 1 -8.44 -6.41 -8.50
C MET A 1 -7.97 -5.72 -9.77
N LEU A 2 -6.72 -5.92 -10.20
CA LEU A 2 -6.17 -5.28 -11.41
C LEU A 2 -6.92 -5.66 -12.69
N ASP A 3 -7.39 -6.91 -12.83
CA ASP A 3 -8.21 -7.36 -13.96
C ASP A 3 -9.47 -6.54 -14.18
N ASN A 4 -10.06 -5.99 -13.10
CA ASN A 4 -11.25 -5.12 -13.19
C ASN A 4 -10.96 -3.82 -13.94
N PHE A 5 -9.68 -3.40 -13.97
CA PHE A 5 -9.22 -2.18 -14.61
C PHE A 5 -8.38 -2.47 -15.87
N GLY A 6 -8.25 -3.73 -16.28
CA GLY A 6 -7.49 -4.13 -17.47
C GLY A 6 -5.99 -3.87 -17.38
N VAL A 7 -5.43 -3.84 -16.17
CA VAL A 7 -4.01 -3.52 -15.91
C VAL A 7 -3.29 -4.67 -15.20
N THR A 8 -1.96 -4.56 -15.15
CA THR A 8 -1.01 -5.45 -14.51
C THR A 8 -0.25 -4.71 -13.40
N GLU A 9 0.61 -5.40 -12.66
CA GLU A 9 1.47 -4.77 -11.65
C GLU A 9 2.45 -3.76 -12.25
N ASP A 10 2.84 -3.89 -13.52
CA ASP A 10 3.80 -2.98 -14.15
C ASP A 10 3.13 -1.66 -14.59
N ASN A 11 1.82 -1.69 -14.89
CA ASN A 11 1.09 -0.54 -15.44
C ASN A 11 -0.18 -0.16 -14.66
N TRP A 12 -0.33 -0.60 -13.41
CA TRP A 12 -1.55 -0.37 -12.62
C TRP A 12 -1.93 1.12 -12.49
N ARG A 13 -0.94 2.02 -12.51
CA ARG A 13 -1.16 3.47 -12.42
C ARG A 13 -1.97 4.03 -13.59
N GLU A 14 -1.94 3.36 -14.74
CA GLU A 14 -2.76 3.79 -15.88
C GLU A 14 -4.25 3.74 -15.52
N ALA A 15 -4.68 2.86 -14.60
CA ALA A 15 -6.06 2.79 -14.08
C ALA A 15 -6.59 4.11 -13.52
N LEU A 16 -5.72 5.03 -13.13
CA LEU A 16 -6.09 6.34 -12.60
C LEU A 16 -6.44 7.36 -13.70
N ALA A 17 -6.18 7.07 -14.97
CA ALA A 17 -6.47 7.98 -16.06
C ALA A 17 -7.99 8.26 -16.13
N PRO A 18 -8.43 9.53 -16.20
CA PRO A 18 -9.84 9.84 -16.39
C PRO A 18 -10.28 9.49 -17.82
N ASN A 19 -11.50 8.96 -17.97
CA ASN A 19 -12.14 8.69 -19.27
C ASN A 19 -11.26 7.83 -20.21
N ARG A 20 -10.73 6.73 -19.69
CA ARG A 20 -9.87 5.79 -20.42
C ARG A 20 -10.58 5.24 -21.66
N GLY A 21 -9.90 5.22 -22.80
CA GLY A 21 -10.46 4.77 -24.07
C GLY A 21 -10.36 3.26 -24.33
N ASP A 22 -9.81 2.50 -23.38
CA ASP A 22 -9.56 1.07 -23.45
C ASP A 22 -10.78 0.20 -23.07
N GLY A 23 -11.91 0.84 -22.74
CA GLY A 23 -13.17 0.16 -22.39
C GLY A 23 -13.24 -0.33 -20.94
N TYR A 24 -12.20 -0.12 -20.13
CA TYR A 24 -12.20 -0.43 -18.70
C TYR A 24 -12.58 0.80 -17.86
N PRO A 25 -13.15 0.60 -16.65
CA PRO A 25 -13.44 1.70 -15.75
C PRO A 25 -12.15 2.36 -15.23
N SER A 26 -12.20 3.67 -14.96
CA SER A 26 -11.17 4.35 -14.17
C SER A 26 -11.25 3.91 -12.71
N ALA A 27 -10.11 3.71 -12.07
CA ALA A 27 -10.01 3.44 -10.65
C ALA A 27 -10.31 4.70 -9.82
N PRO A 28 -10.85 4.54 -8.60
CA PRO A 28 -11.02 5.66 -7.66
C PRO A 28 -9.68 6.33 -7.33
N ALA A 29 -9.69 7.63 -7.02
CA ALA A 29 -8.47 8.38 -6.70
C ALA A 29 -7.63 7.76 -5.55
N ALA A 30 -8.29 7.10 -4.58
CA ALA A 30 -7.62 6.41 -3.48
C ALA A 30 -6.72 5.25 -3.94
N PHE A 31 -6.95 4.69 -5.13
CA PHE A 31 -6.12 3.64 -5.72
C PHE A 31 -4.68 4.10 -5.95
N ALA A 32 -4.44 5.42 -6.10
CA ALA A 32 -3.09 5.97 -6.22
C ALA A 32 -2.22 5.77 -4.97
N ARG A 33 -2.84 5.47 -3.81
CA ARG A 33 -2.15 5.21 -2.54
C ARG A 33 -1.96 3.72 -2.26
N SER A 34 -2.25 2.85 -3.23
CA SER A 34 -2.01 1.42 -3.11
C SER A 34 -0.54 1.12 -2.83
N GLU A 35 -0.34 0.12 -1.97
CA GLU A 35 0.96 -0.38 -1.55
C GLU A 35 1.24 -1.74 -2.21
N SER A 36 2.52 -2.09 -2.35
CA SER A 36 2.85 -3.44 -2.79
C SER A 36 2.57 -4.47 -1.67
N PRO A 37 2.25 -5.73 -2.01
CA PRO A 37 2.18 -6.81 -1.03
C PRO A 37 3.47 -6.96 -0.22
N ARG A 38 4.62 -6.59 -0.80
CA ARG A 38 5.93 -6.65 -0.15
C ARG A 38 6.05 -5.62 0.97
N TYR A 39 5.47 -4.43 0.83
CA TYR A 39 5.46 -3.41 1.88
C TYR A 39 4.70 -3.89 3.12
N VAL A 40 3.54 -4.50 2.92
CA VAL A 40 2.78 -5.15 4.01
C VAL A 40 3.58 -6.28 4.65
N GLY A 41 4.22 -7.14 3.84
CA GLY A 41 5.08 -8.21 4.34
C GLY A 41 6.25 -7.70 5.19
N ARG A 42 6.88 -6.58 4.80
CA ARG A 42 7.93 -5.91 5.59
C ARG A 42 7.40 -5.43 6.93
N ALA A 43 6.17 -4.91 6.98
CA ALA A 43 5.54 -4.51 8.24
C ALA A 43 5.37 -5.69 9.21
N VAL A 44 4.87 -6.83 8.71
CA VAL A 44 4.73 -8.06 9.50
C VAL A 44 6.08 -8.57 9.98
N ALA A 45 7.08 -8.61 9.10
CA ALA A 45 8.42 -9.06 9.44
C ALA A 45 9.08 -8.17 10.52
N ALA A 46 8.96 -6.85 10.38
CA ALA A 46 9.50 -5.90 11.36
C ALA A 46 8.81 -6.04 12.72
N LEU A 47 7.47 -6.11 12.74
CA LEU A 47 6.70 -6.34 13.97
C LEU A 47 7.07 -7.67 14.66
N ALA A 48 7.27 -8.74 13.89
CA ALA A 48 7.66 -10.04 14.43
C ALA A 48 9.09 -10.04 15.00
N ALA A 49 10.00 -9.29 14.38
CA ALA A 49 11.40 -9.19 14.79
C ALA A 49 11.62 -8.26 16.01
N ASP A 50 10.66 -7.38 16.29
CA ASP A 50 10.77 -6.43 17.40
C ASP A 50 10.73 -7.16 18.77
N PRO A 51 11.77 -6.98 19.62
CA PRO A 51 11.82 -7.57 20.96
C PRO A 51 10.76 -7.00 21.91
N ASP A 52 10.36 -5.73 21.72
CA ASP A 52 9.37 -5.00 22.50
C ASP A 52 7.99 -5.00 21.82
N ARG A 53 7.74 -5.93 20.88
CA ARG A 53 6.48 -6.00 20.11
C ARG A 53 5.22 -6.12 20.97
N ALA A 54 5.34 -6.55 22.23
CA ALA A 54 4.22 -6.62 23.16
C ALA A 54 3.53 -5.26 23.38
N ARG A 55 4.23 -4.13 23.15
CA ARG A 55 3.61 -2.78 23.19
C ARG A 55 2.48 -2.58 22.17
N TRP A 56 2.45 -3.40 21.12
CA TRP A 56 1.44 -3.39 20.07
C TRP A 56 0.23 -4.28 20.35
N ASN A 57 0.24 -5.04 21.44
CA ASN A 57 -0.85 -5.95 21.77
C ASN A 57 -2.19 -5.19 21.86
N GLN A 58 -3.25 -5.81 21.33
CA GLN A 58 -4.60 -5.26 21.32
C GLN A 58 -4.77 -3.96 20.50
N GLN A 59 -3.83 -3.67 19.59
CA GLN A 59 -3.94 -2.53 18.67
C GLN A 59 -4.19 -3.00 17.24
N SER A 60 -4.92 -2.17 16.48
CA SER A 60 -4.98 -2.29 15.02
C SER A 60 -3.93 -1.36 14.43
N LEU A 61 -3.04 -1.90 13.59
CA LEU A 61 -1.90 -1.18 13.03
C LEU A 61 -1.97 -1.14 11.52
N SER A 62 -1.51 -0.05 10.93
CA SER A 62 -1.29 0.05 9.49
C SER A 62 0.16 -0.25 9.12
N SER A 63 0.37 -0.75 7.91
CA SER A 63 1.69 -0.87 7.27
C SER A 63 2.45 0.46 7.29
N ALA A 64 1.77 1.57 7.01
CA ALA A 64 2.33 2.92 7.02
C ALA A 64 2.82 3.35 8.42
N GLN A 65 2.08 3.03 9.48
CA GLN A 65 2.50 3.30 10.85
C GLN A 65 3.77 2.51 11.19
N LEU A 66 3.78 1.22 10.87
CA LEU A 66 4.93 0.35 11.13
C LEU A 66 6.14 0.71 10.27
N ALA A 67 5.94 1.20 9.05
CA ALA A 67 7.00 1.68 8.18
C ALA A 67 7.74 2.89 8.77
N ARG A 68 7.01 3.83 9.38
CA ARG A 68 7.59 4.99 10.06
C ARG A 68 8.33 4.59 11.33
N GLU A 69 7.73 3.70 12.13
CA GLU A 69 8.33 3.20 13.37
C GLU A 69 9.63 2.42 13.11
N TYR A 70 9.60 1.50 12.14
CA TYR A 70 10.71 0.58 11.88
C TYR A 70 11.64 1.01 10.73
N GLY A 71 11.37 2.14 10.09
CA GLY A 71 12.27 2.74 9.09
C GLY A 71 12.38 1.95 7.79
N PHE A 72 11.29 1.37 7.27
CA PHE A 72 11.28 0.71 5.96
C PHE A 72 10.40 1.42 4.94
N THR A 73 10.66 1.18 3.65
CA THR A 73 9.91 1.74 2.52
C THR A 73 9.31 0.62 1.66
N ASP A 74 8.39 1.00 0.77
CA ASP A 74 7.94 0.15 -0.33
C ASP A 74 9.07 -0.05 -1.38
N ILE A 75 8.82 -0.90 -2.37
CA ILE A 75 9.76 -1.29 -3.43
C ILE A 75 10.20 -0.11 -4.30
N ASP A 76 9.37 0.94 -4.40
CA ASP A 76 9.68 2.17 -5.13
C ASP A 76 10.26 3.27 -4.24
N GLY A 77 10.61 2.94 -2.99
CA GLY A 77 11.18 3.87 -2.02
C GLY A 77 10.15 4.76 -1.31
N THR A 78 8.86 4.64 -1.63
CA THR A 78 7.80 5.43 -0.99
C THR A 78 7.36 4.84 0.36
N GLN A 79 6.62 5.61 1.15
CA GLN A 79 5.89 5.14 2.34
C GLN A 79 4.41 5.50 2.18
N PRO A 80 3.66 4.74 1.36
CA PRO A 80 2.25 5.04 1.13
C PRO A 80 1.45 4.94 2.43
N ASP A 81 0.53 5.88 2.63
CA ASP A 81 -0.42 5.87 3.75
C ASP A 81 -1.84 6.00 3.19
N SER A 82 -2.51 4.86 3.06
CA SER A 82 -3.88 4.82 2.56
C SER A 82 -4.92 5.36 3.54
N TRP A 83 -4.57 5.53 4.81
CA TRP A 83 -5.47 5.87 5.91
C TRP A 83 -5.35 7.32 6.38
N ASN A 84 -4.25 7.98 6.04
CA ASN A 84 -4.07 9.40 6.32
C ASN A 84 -4.56 10.24 5.14
N THR A 85 -5.59 11.07 5.35
CA THR A 85 -5.97 12.15 4.44
C THR A 85 -5.42 13.47 4.98
N PRO A 86 -4.81 14.34 4.15
CA PRO A 86 -4.64 15.74 4.52
C PRO A 86 -5.99 16.43 4.74
#